data_AF-A0A6J4U9V2-F1
#
_entry.id   AF-A0A6J4U9V2-F1
#
_cell.length_a   1.000
_cell.length_b   1.000
_cell.length_c   1.000
_cell.angle_alpha   90.00
_cell.angle_beta   90.00
_cell.angle_gamma   90.00
#
_symmetry.space_group_name_H-M   'P 1'
#
loop_
_entity.id
_entity.type
_entity.pdbx_description
1 polymer ?
#
loop_
_entity_poly.entity_id
_entity_poly.type
_entity_poly.pdbx_seq_one_letter_code
_entity_poly.pdbx_strand_id
1 'polypeptide(L)'
;MLDQPARRDAPSRPRSPRPSWDAEEVIARPAAVTSGAGALDLVLAAALAWIGAAAVWLEAPAAARVVLGLPLVLFLPGYALVSLLFPSRSGLDAVERLVLAGGLSLASVPPIALAIEFSPWTLAPTPIVVALLGVVTVAGAGAGIRRSRLPREERFAAVLDLPRVSPPGRWTTSTRRLAAMALLIVGLLATSAAPVLIGRLRP
;
A
#
# COMPACT_ATOMS: atom_id res chain seq x y z
N MET A 1 -28.40 -59.77 -57.92
CA MET A 1 -27.24 -59.07 -58.49
C MET A 1 -27.49 -57.58 -58.26
N LEU A 2 -27.18 -57.10 -57.07
CA LEU A 2 -27.48 -55.72 -56.62
C LEU A 2 -26.19 -54.89 -56.70
N ASP A 3 -26.31 -53.78 -57.41
CA ASP A 3 -25.28 -52.80 -57.72
C ASP A 3 -24.91 -51.99 -56.47
N GLN A 4 -23.60 -51.88 -56.19
CA GLN A 4 -23.07 -51.20 -55.00
C GLN A 4 -22.50 -49.85 -55.43
N PRO A 5 -23.06 -48.70 -55.00
CA PRO A 5 -22.60 -47.41 -55.50
C PRO A 5 -21.24 -47.03 -54.91
N ALA A 6 -20.33 -46.61 -55.79
CA ALA A 6 -18.99 -46.16 -55.50
C ALA A 6 -18.95 -45.10 -54.39
N ARG A 7 -18.22 -45.40 -53.30
CA ARG A 7 -17.83 -44.40 -52.29
C ARG A 7 -16.96 -43.34 -52.98
N ARG A 8 -17.47 -42.11 -53.09
CA ARG A 8 -16.66 -40.94 -53.43
C ARG A 8 -15.76 -40.60 -52.24
N ASP A 9 -14.46 -40.61 -52.48
CA ASP A 9 -13.46 -40.11 -51.53
C ASP A 9 -13.70 -38.62 -51.27
N ALA A 10 -14.07 -38.29 -50.03
CA ALA A 10 -14.19 -36.91 -49.61
C ALA A 10 -12.78 -36.27 -49.53
N PRO A 11 -12.60 -35.02 -49.98
CA PRO A 11 -11.30 -34.36 -49.90
C PRO A 11 -10.87 -34.21 -48.43
N SER A 12 -9.67 -34.68 -48.13
CA SER A 12 -9.02 -34.54 -46.83
C SER A 12 -8.86 -33.05 -46.51
N ARG A 13 -9.60 -32.55 -45.52
CA ARG A 13 -9.43 -31.16 -45.07
C ARG A 13 -7.97 -30.96 -44.61
N PRO A 14 -7.29 -29.87 -45.00
CA PRO A 14 -5.98 -29.57 -44.46
C PRO A 14 -6.10 -29.40 -42.94
N ARG A 15 -5.27 -30.13 -42.19
CA ARG A 15 -5.15 -29.93 -40.74
C ARG A 15 -4.71 -28.49 -40.52
N SER A 16 -5.53 -27.68 -39.87
CA SER A 16 -5.07 -26.36 -39.41
C SER A 16 -3.84 -26.57 -38.51
N PRO A 17 -2.79 -25.74 -38.65
CA PRO A 17 -1.70 -25.74 -37.70
C PRO A 17 -2.28 -25.51 -36.31
N ARG A 18 -2.16 -26.51 -35.42
CA ARG A 18 -2.47 -26.29 -34.02
C ARG A 18 -1.48 -25.23 -33.56
N PRO A 19 -1.93 -24.09 -33.03
CA PRO A 19 -0.98 -23.14 -32.48
C PRO A 19 -0.30 -23.85 -31.30
N SER A 20 1.00 -24.09 -31.40
CA SER A 20 1.87 -24.51 -30.31
C SER A 20 2.03 -23.31 -29.38
N TRP A 21 0.92 -22.90 -28.77
CA TRP A 21 1.00 -22.18 -27.52
C TRP A 21 1.52 -23.23 -26.55
N ASP A 22 2.84 -23.38 -26.53
CA ASP A 22 3.55 -24.12 -25.50
C ASP A 22 3.19 -23.37 -24.23
N ALA A 23 2.15 -23.87 -23.55
CA ALA A 23 1.63 -23.28 -22.33
C ALA A 23 2.74 -23.18 -21.27
N GLU A 24 3.81 -23.95 -21.44
CA GLU A 24 5.05 -23.90 -20.67
C GLU A 24 5.90 -22.65 -20.95
N GLU A 25 5.92 -22.10 -22.17
CA GLU A 25 6.71 -20.92 -22.54
C GLU A 25 6.04 -19.60 -22.09
N VAL A 26 4.70 -19.54 -22.10
CA VAL A 26 3.94 -18.42 -21.51
C VAL A 26 4.03 -18.43 -19.98
N ILE A 27 4.32 -19.59 -19.38
CA ILE A 27 4.63 -19.77 -17.94
C ILE A 27 6.16 -19.75 -17.72
N ALA A 28 6.95 -19.14 -18.60
CA ALA A 28 8.32 -18.76 -18.27
C ALA A 28 8.28 -17.61 -17.23
N ARG A 29 8.14 -18.02 -15.97
CA ARG A 29 8.10 -17.21 -14.75
C ARG A 29 9.16 -16.10 -14.82
N PRO A 30 8.78 -14.81 -14.93
CA PRO A 30 9.77 -13.75 -14.89
C PRO A 30 10.49 -13.77 -13.54
N ALA A 31 11.78 -14.04 -13.65
CA ALA A 31 12.90 -13.72 -12.78
C ALA A 31 12.69 -13.81 -11.27
N ALA A 32 13.60 -14.56 -10.64
CA ALA A 32 13.89 -14.54 -9.23
C ALA A 32 13.98 -13.10 -8.68
N VAL A 33 12.87 -12.61 -8.13
CA VAL A 33 12.85 -11.40 -7.31
C VAL A 33 13.47 -11.75 -5.96
N THR A 34 14.55 -11.05 -5.66
CA THR A 34 15.48 -11.29 -4.56
C THR A 34 14.81 -11.53 -3.20
N SER A 35 15.34 -12.53 -2.52
CA SER A 35 14.76 -13.37 -1.47
C SER A 35 14.84 -12.83 -0.03
N GLY A 36 15.00 -11.52 0.17
CA GLY A 36 15.21 -10.93 1.50
C GLY A 36 14.17 -9.92 2.00
N ALA A 37 13.34 -9.36 1.11
CA ALA A 37 12.61 -8.11 1.39
C ALA A 37 11.16 -8.28 1.93
N GLY A 38 10.69 -9.52 2.14
CA GLY A 38 9.28 -9.80 2.45
C GLY A 38 8.71 -9.21 3.75
N ALA A 39 9.56 -8.70 4.65
CA ALA A 39 9.14 -8.03 5.88
C ALA A 39 9.79 -6.64 6.05
N LEU A 40 10.69 -6.24 5.15
CA LEU A 40 11.42 -4.96 5.24
C LEU A 40 10.44 -3.79 5.20
N ASP A 41 9.42 -3.88 4.35
CA ASP A 41 8.36 -2.89 4.22
C ASP A 41 7.58 -2.67 5.52
N LEU A 42 7.28 -3.75 6.26
CA LEU A 42 6.61 -3.68 7.55
C LEU A 42 7.51 -3.09 8.64
N VAL A 43 8.79 -3.44 8.62
CA VAL A 43 9.80 -2.88 9.53
C VAL A 43 9.99 -1.39 9.26
N LEU A 44 10.07 -0.98 7.99
CA LEU A 44 10.17 0.42 7.60
C LEU A 44 8.91 1.22 7.96
N ALA A 45 7.72 0.65 7.74
CA ALA A 45 6.46 1.27 8.15
C ALA A 45 6.40 1.45 9.68
N ALA A 46 6.79 0.42 10.45
CA ALA A 46 6.88 0.52 11.90
C ALA A 46 7.92 1.56 12.34
N ALA A 47 9.13 1.54 11.77
CA ALA A 47 10.18 2.51 12.09
C ALA A 47 9.72 3.94 11.80
N LEU A 48 9.07 4.19 10.67
CA LEU A 48 8.53 5.50 10.33
C LEU A 48 7.41 5.92 11.29
N ALA A 49 6.56 4.99 11.74
CA ALA A 49 5.56 5.27 12.76
C ALA A 49 6.21 5.69 14.09
N TRP A 50 7.24 4.96 14.53
CA TRP A 50 8.00 5.28 15.74
C TRP A 50 8.74 6.61 15.65
N ILE A 51 9.31 6.94 14.49
CA ILE A 51 9.94 8.25 14.23
C ILE A 51 8.90 9.37 14.32
N GLY A 52 7.72 9.20 13.69
CA GLY A 52 6.64 10.17 13.76
C GLY A 52 6.12 10.36 15.19
N ALA A 53 5.99 9.29 15.96
CA ALA A 53 5.62 9.37 17.37
C ALA A 53 6.68 10.06 18.24
N ALA A 54 7.96 9.74 18.02
CA ALA A 54 9.08 10.43 18.67
C ALA A 54 9.07 11.93 18.37
N ALA A 55 8.75 12.34 17.15
CA ALA A 55 8.60 13.75 16.79
C ALA A 55 7.47 14.45 17.57
N VAL A 56 6.41 13.72 17.97
CA VAL A 56 5.37 14.26 18.86
C VAL A 56 5.86 14.36 20.30
N TRP A 57 6.49 13.31 20.84
CA TRP A 57 6.96 13.29 22.23
C TRP A 57 8.13 14.22 22.51
N LEU A 58 9.03 14.40 21.54
CA LEU A 58 10.17 15.32 21.63
C LEU A 58 9.80 16.76 21.24
N GLU A 59 8.51 17.05 21.09
CA GLU A 59 7.98 18.36 20.73
C GLU A 59 8.66 18.99 19.49
N ALA A 60 8.97 18.17 18.47
CA ALA A 60 9.68 18.60 17.27
C ALA A 60 8.98 19.79 16.58
N PRO A 61 9.66 20.55 15.69
CA PRO A 61 9.04 21.64 14.97
C PRO A 61 7.73 21.22 14.28
N ALA A 62 6.71 22.09 14.29
CA ALA A 62 5.39 21.74 13.78
C ALA A 62 5.40 21.24 12.33
N ALA A 63 6.25 21.83 11.48
CA ALA A 63 6.45 21.37 10.12
C ALA A 63 6.90 19.90 10.05
N ALA A 64 7.84 19.48 10.91
CA ALA A 64 8.29 18.09 10.97
C ALA A 64 7.16 17.16 11.44
N ARG A 65 6.38 17.56 12.45
CA ARG A 65 5.21 16.81 12.91
C ARG A 65 4.14 16.65 11.84
N VAL A 66 3.90 17.67 11.01
CA VAL A 66 2.94 17.58 9.89
C VAL A 66 3.48 16.68 8.78
N VAL A 67 4.74 16.87 8.36
CA VAL A 67 5.35 16.08 7.29
C VAL A 67 5.46 14.60 7.65
N LEU A 68 5.76 14.28 8.91
CA LEU A 68 5.83 12.89 9.40
C LEU A 68 4.46 12.34 9.78
N GLY A 69 3.64 13.13 10.45
CA GLY A 69 2.36 12.71 10.99
C GLY A 69 1.30 12.48 9.92
N LEU A 70 1.31 13.25 8.84
CA LEU A 70 0.28 13.15 7.80
C LEU A 70 0.36 11.82 7.02
N PRO A 71 1.53 11.37 6.52
CA PRO A 71 1.66 10.02 5.99
C PRO A 71 1.39 8.93 7.03
N LEU A 72 1.82 9.14 8.28
CA LEU A 72 1.60 8.20 9.38
C LEU A 72 0.12 7.95 9.61
N VAL A 73 -0.71 8.99 9.70
CA VAL A 73 -2.15 8.88 9.94
C VAL A 73 -2.90 8.40 8.70
N LEU A 74 -2.51 8.84 7.50
CA LEU A 74 -3.27 8.59 6.27
C LEU A 74 -2.92 7.29 5.54
N PHE A 75 -1.75 6.70 5.79
CA PHE A 75 -1.28 5.55 5.02
C PHE A 75 -0.80 4.38 5.87
N LEU A 76 -0.03 4.63 6.93
CA LEU A 76 0.66 3.55 7.66
C LEU A 76 -0.28 2.54 8.33
N PRO A 77 -1.33 2.92 9.08
CA PRO A 77 -2.21 1.93 9.72
C PRO A 77 -2.97 1.13 8.67
N GLY A 78 -3.44 1.79 7.60
CA GLY A 78 -4.08 1.11 6.47
C GLY A 78 -3.16 0.13 5.76
N TYR A 79 -1.90 0.51 5.49
CA TYR A 79 -0.90 -0.36 4.87
C TYR A 79 -0.59 -1.60 5.72
N ALA A 80 -0.44 -1.42 7.04
CA ALA A 80 -0.18 -2.51 7.98
C ALA A 80 -1.39 -3.47 8.03
N LEU A 81 -2.61 -2.95 8.06
CA LEU A 81 -3.84 -3.74 8.06
C LEU A 81 -4.07 -4.47 6.73
N VAL A 82 -3.84 -3.83 5.57
CA VAL A 82 -3.91 -4.50 4.26
C VAL A 82 -2.88 -5.62 4.18
N SER A 83 -1.67 -5.37 4.66
CA SER A 83 -0.61 -6.38 4.70
C SER A 83 -0.94 -7.56 5.63
N LEU A 84 -1.69 -7.30 6.70
CA LEU A 84 -2.19 -8.33 7.60
C LEU A 84 -3.30 -9.14 6.94
N LEU A 85 -4.26 -8.49 6.28
CA LEU A 85 -5.42 -9.14 5.68
C LEU A 85 -5.05 -9.92 4.41
N PHE A 86 -4.18 -9.35 3.58
CA PHE A 86 -3.77 -9.87 2.26
C PHE A 86 -2.24 -10.05 2.17
N PRO A 87 -1.68 -11.05 2.88
CA PRO A 87 -0.22 -11.27 2.95
C PRO A 87 0.40 -11.85 1.67
N SER A 88 -0.41 -12.47 0.80
CA SER A 88 0.04 -13.05 -0.47
C SER A 88 0.17 -11.98 -1.55
N ARG A 89 1.15 -12.11 -2.44
CA ARG A 89 1.36 -11.20 -3.57
C ARG A 89 0.27 -11.27 -4.65
N SER A 90 -0.34 -12.44 -4.84
CA SER A 90 -1.33 -12.67 -5.91
C SER A 90 -2.74 -12.21 -5.56
N GLY A 91 -3.00 -11.81 -4.32
CA GLY A 91 -4.36 -11.46 -3.86
C GLY A 91 -4.82 -10.05 -4.24
N LEU A 92 -3.89 -9.12 -4.47
CA LEU A 92 -4.17 -7.72 -4.79
C LEU A 92 -3.03 -7.13 -5.60
N ASP A 93 -3.36 -6.38 -6.64
CA ASP A 93 -2.40 -5.56 -7.40
C ASP A 93 -1.90 -4.36 -6.56
N ALA A 94 -0.78 -3.76 -6.96
CA ALA A 94 -0.17 -2.63 -6.28
C ALA A 94 -1.12 -1.43 -6.14
N VAL A 95 -1.91 -1.12 -7.18
CA VAL A 95 -2.88 -0.01 -7.13
C VAL A 95 -4.02 -0.34 -6.18
N GLU A 96 -4.55 -1.57 -6.25
CA GLU A 96 -5.62 -2.02 -5.35
C GLU A 96 -5.19 -1.98 -3.90
N ARG A 97 -3.96 -2.42 -3.59
CA ARG A 97 -3.38 -2.31 -2.24
C ARG A 97 -3.28 -0.87 -1.77
N LEU A 98 -2.89 0.04 -2.65
CA LEU A 98 -2.75 1.46 -2.30
C LEU A 98 -4.11 2.09 -2.01
N VAL A 99 -5.11 1.82 -2.85
CA VAL A 99 -6.49 2.30 -2.68
C VAL A 99 -7.09 1.71 -1.40
N LEU A 100 -6.92 0.40 -1.18
CA LEU A 100 -7.39 -0.26 0.04
C LEU A 100 -6.65 0.25 1.27
N ALA A 101 -5.35 0.53 1.20
CA ALA A 101 -4.61 1.09 2.34
C ALA A 101 -5.15 2.48 2.70
N GLY A 102 -5.38 3.35 1.72
CA GLY A 102 -6.00 4.66 1.98
C GLY A 102 -7.40 4.53 2.58
N GLY A 103 -8.24 3.68 1.99
CA GLY A 103 -9.61 3.43 2.49
C GLY A 103 -9.62 2.86 3.91
N LEU A 104 -8.74 1.90 4.20
CA LEU A 104 -8.65 1.25 5.50
C LEU A 104 -8.03 2.17 6.57
N SER A 105 -7.15 3.10 6.17
CA SER A 105 -6.65 4.15 7.05
C SER A 105 -7.79 5.05 7.52
N LEU A 106 -8.62 5.54 6.59
CA LEU A 106 -9.80 6.35 6.93
C LEU A 106 -10.81 5.56 7.76
N ALA A 107 -11.04 4.29 7.42
CA ALA A 107 -11.93 3.39 8.15
C ALA A 107 -11.43 3.09 9.58
N SER A 108 -10.12 3.19 9.84
CA SER A 108 -9.55 2.96 11.17
C SER A 108 -9.81 4.10 12.15
N VAL A 109 -10.09 5.31 11.66
CA VAL A 109 -10.22 6.51 12.51
C VAL A 109 -11.38 6.39 13.51
N PRO A 110 -12.62 6.05 13.12
CA PRO A 110 -13.72 5.96 14.08
C PRO A 110 -13.53 4.87 15.15
N PRO A 111 -13.10 3.64 14.81
CA PRO A 111 -12.78 2.63 15.82
C PRO A 111 -11.70 3.06 16.81
N ILE A 112 -10.65 3.76 16.34
CA ILE A 112 -9.59 4.28 17.22
C ILE A 112 -10.14 5.36 18.16
N ALA A 113 -10.92 6.31 17.64
CA ALA A 113 -11.52 7.36 18.44
C ALA A 113 -12.44 6.78 19.52
N LEU A 114 -13.28 5.80 19.16
CA LEU A 114 -14.13 5.08 20.11
C LEU A 114 -13.31 4.31 21.14
N ALA A 115 -12.25 3.62 20.74
CA ALA A 115 -11.39 2.88 21.67
C ALA A 115 -10.73 3.80 22.71
N ILE A 116 -10.35 5.02 22.29
CA ILE A 116 -9.82 6.05 23.20
C ILE A 116 -10.92 6.57 24.12
N GLU A 117 -12.13 6.83 23.60
CA GLU A 117 -13.26 7.31 24.40
C GLU A 117 -13.67 6.32 25.51
N PHE A 118 -13.63 5.02 25.23
CA PHE A 118 -13.87 3.97 26.23
C PHE A 118 -12.68 3.72 27.16
N SER A 119 -11.53 4.33 26.88
CA SER A 119 -10.34 4.24 27.73
C SER A 119 -10.37 5.34 28.80
N PRO A 120 -9.60 5.21 29.90
CA PRO A 120 -9.48 6.27 30.89
C PRO A 120 -8.74 7.52 30.38
N TRP A 121 -8.29 7.54 29.12
CA TRP A 121 -7.58 8.67 28.53
C TRP A 121 -8.52 9.62 27.80
N THR A 122 -8.23 10.92 27.88
CA THR A 122 -8.92 11.94 27.09
C THR A 122 -8.53 11.87 25.61
N LEU A 123 -9.44 12.23 24.71
CA LEU A 123 -9.17 12.48 23.28
C LEU A 123 -8.14 13.61 23.10
N ALA A 124 -6.86 13.23 23.18
CA ALA A 124 -5.71 14.09 23.06
C ALA A 124 -4.71 13.51 22.03
N PRO A 125 -3.75 14.32 21.53
CA PRO A 125 -2.79 13.85 20.54
C PRO A 125 -1.99 12.62 21.00
N THR A 126 -1.62 12.56 22.28
CA THR A 126 -0.80 11.47 22.81
C THR A 126 -1.52 10.11 22.74
N PRO A 127 -2.75 9.93 23.27
CA PRO A 127 -3.50 8.69 23.09
C PRO A 127 -3.75 8.31 21.62
N ILE A 128 -4.00 9.29 20.74
CA ILE A 128 -4.19 9.04 19.31
C ILE A 128 -2.92 8.45 18.68
N VAL A 129 -1.76 9.06 18.94
CA VAL A 129 -0.47 8.59 18.43
C VAL A 129 -0.15 7.19 18.98
N VAL A 130 -0.40 6.95 20.26
CA VAL A 130 -0.20 5.64 20.89
C VAL A 130 -1.10 4.57 20.26
N ALA A 131 -2.38 4.89 20.04
CA ALA A 131 -3.32 3.97 19.40
C ALA A 131 -2.89 3.63 17.95
N LEU A 132 -2.50 4.64 17.17
CA LEU A 132 -2.00 4.45 15.80
C LEU A 132 -0.71 3.60 15.77
N LEU A 133 0.24 3.88 16.68
CA LEU A 133 1.44 3.06 16.85
C LEU A 133 1.09 1.61 17.17
N GLY A 134 0.13 1.41 18.08
CA GLY A 134 -0.37 0.09 18.44
C GLY A 134 -0.92 -0.65 17.23
N VAL A 135 -1.80 -0.01 16.44
CA VAL A 135 -2.36 -0.59 15.21
C VAL A 135 -1.26 -0.96 14.22
N VAL A 136 -0.35 -0.04 13.90
CA VAL A 136 0.74 -0.30 12.93
C VAL A 136 1.63 -1.45 13.41
N THR A 137 2.00 -1.46 14.69
CA THR A 137 2.91 -2.47 15.24
C THR A 137 2.25 -3.84 15.33
N VAL A 138 1.03 -3.92 15.85
CA VAL A 138 0.29 -5.19 16.00
C VAL A 138 -0.09 -5.76 14.63
N ALA A 139 -0.64 -4.94 13.74
CA ALA A 139 -1.00 -5.39 12.39
C ALA A 139 0.25 -5.75 11.57
N GLY A 140 1.32 -4.98 11.69
CA GLY A 140 2.61 -5.26 11.05
C GLY A 140 3.23 -6.57 11.55
N ALA A 141 3.24 -6.81 12.86
CA ALA A 141 3.71 -8.07 13.43
C ALA A 141 2.87 -9.26 12.95
N GLY A 142 1.53 -9.14 13.00
CA GLY A 142 0.63 -10.17 12.49
C GLY A 142 0.81 -10.42 10.98
N ALA A 143 1.02 -9.37 10.20
CA ALA A 143 1.32 -9.47 8.77
C ALA A 143 2.64 -10.22 8.55
N GLY A 144 3.69 -9.91 9.32
CA GLY A 144 4.96 -10.62 9.31
C GLY A 144 4.80 -12.11 9.61
N ILE A 145 4.04 -12.45 10.67
CA ILE A 145 3.74 -13.84 11.04
C ILE A 145 2.94 -14.55 9.94
N ARG A 146 1.97 -13.89 9.31
CA ARG A 146 1.20 -14.48 8.21
C ARG A 146 2.07 -14.68 6.96
N ARG A 147 2.92 -13.72 6.62
CA ARG A 147 3.86 -13.81 5.50
C ARG A 147 4.91 -14.89 5.71
N SER A 148 5.37 -15.13 6.94
CA SER A 148 6.35 -16.19 7.23
C SER A 148 5.80 -17.60 7.01
N ARG A 149 4.47 -17.77 7.09
CA ARG A 149 3.77 -19.05 6.83
C ARG A 149 3.57 -19.36 5.35
N LEU A 150 3.80 -18.40 4.45
CA LEU A 150 3.66 -18.59 3.00
C LEU A 150 4.95 -19.15 2.37
N PRO A 151 4.85 -19.96 1.30
CA PRO A 151 5.99 -20.31 0.44
C PRO A 151 6.68 -19.05 -0.08
N ARG A 152 8.02 -19.07 -0.19
CA ARG A 152 8.83 -17.88 -0.52
C ARG A 152 8.38 -17.17 -1.80
N GLU A 153 7.88 -17.94 -2.75
CA GLU A 153 7.34 -17.46 -4.01
C GLU A 153 6.10 -16.60 -3.79
N GLU A 154 5.18 -16.95 -2.87
CA GLU A 154 3.91 -16.24 -2.72
C GLU A 154 3.95 -15.04 -1.76
N ARG A 155 5.07 -14.87 -1.04
CA ARG A 155 5.23 -13.76 -0.10
C ARG A 155 5.18 -12.44 -0.84
N PHE A 156 4.30 -11.56 -0.39
CA PHE A 156 4.38 -10.16 -0.78
C PHE A 156 5.68 -9.58 -0.22
N ALA A 157 6.67 -9.40 -1.09
CA ALA A 157 7.69 -8.40 -0.89
C ALA A 157 7.15 -7.12 -1.52
N ALA A 158 7.21 -6.00 -0.79
CA ALA A 158 7.08 -4.69 -1.41
C ALA A 158 8.34 -4.44 -2.25
N VAL A 159 8.50 -5.23 -3.30
CA VAL A 159 9.27 -4.80 -4.44
C VAL A 159 8.48 -3.62 -4.93
N LEU A 160 9.06 -2.45 -4.75
CA LEU A 160 8.67 -1.22 -5.40
C LEU A 160 8.82 -1.47 -6.91
N ASP A 161 7.91 -2.26 -7.47
CA ASP A 161 7.55 -2.17 -8.88
C ASP A 161 6.74 -0.88 -8.99
N LEU A 162 7.43 0.23 -8.73
CA LEU A 162 6.88 1.56 -8.88
C LEU A 162 6.38 1.59 -10.31
N PRO A 163 5.08 1.78 -10.56
CA PRO A 163 4.63 2.06 -11.91
C PRO A 163 5.49 3.23 -12.37
N ARG A 164 6.32 3.03 -13.43
CA ARG A 164 7.34 3.99 -13.84
C ARG A 164 6.69 5.37 -13.86
N VAL A 165 6.99 6.16 -12.84
CA VAL A 165 6.30 7.44 -12.66
C VAL A 165 6.76 8.25 -13.85
N SER A 166 5.83 8.57 -14.76
CA SER A 166 6.17 9.29 -15.97
C SER A 166 6.93 10.55 -15.56
N PRO A 167 8.07 10.85 -16.19
CA PRO A 167 8.87 12.01 -15.79
C PRO A 167 8.00 13.27 -15.85
N PRO A 168 8.26 14.28 -15.00
CA PRO A 168 7.41 15.48 -14.86
C PRO A 168 7.14 16.23 -16.18
N GLY A 169 7.99 16.03 -17.19
CA GLY A 169 7.77 16.52 -18.56
C GLY A 169 6.59 15.90 -19.31
N ARG A 170 6.11 14.71 -18.91
CA ARG A 170 4.97 13.99 -19.52
C ARG A 170 3.68 14.07 -18.68
N TRP A 171 3.69 14.82 -17.59
CA TRP A 171 2.49 14.96 -16.75
C TRP A 171 1.40 15.75 -17.48
N THR A 172 0.20 15.18 -17.52
CA THR A 172 -0.98 15.89 -18.00
C THR A 172 -1.28 17.10 -17.12
N THR A 173 -2.00 18.09 -17.65
CA THR A 173 -2.41 19.28 -16.90
C THR A 173 -3.19 18.92 -15.63
N SER A 174 -3.98 17.84 -15.66
CA SER A 174 -4.72 17.33 -14.50
C SER A 174 -3.79 16.78 -13.42
N THR A 175 -2.78 15.99 -13.79
CA THR A 175 -1.78 15.44 -12.84
C THR A 175 -0.96 16.56 -12.19
N ARG A 176 -0.58 17.58 -12.96
CA ARG A 176 0.11 18.78 -12.43
C ARG A 176 -0.74 19.55 -11.43
N ARG A 177 -2.03 19.72 -11.71
CA ARG A 177 -2.98 20.40 -10.81
C ARG A 177 -3.16 19.63 -9.50
N LEU A 178 -3.29 18.31 -9.56
CA LEU A 178 -3.42 17.47 -8.36
C LEU A 178 -2.15 17.51 -7.49
N ALA A 179 -0.98 17.42 -8.10
CA ALA A 179 0.29 17.54 -7.39
C ALA A 179 0.46 18.93 -6.75
N ALA A 180 0.12 19.99 -7.49
CA ALA A 180 0.16 21.36 -6.98
C ALA A 180 -0.83 21.56 -5.82
N MET A 181 -2.03 20.98 -5.90
CA MET A 181 -3.04 21.06 -4.86
C MET A 181 -2.62 20.30 -3.60
N ALA A 182 -2.04 19.10 -3.75
CA ALA A 182 -1.48 18.35 -2.64
C ALA A 182 -0.35 19.12 -1.94
N LEU A 183 0.58 19.71 -2.71
CA LEU A 183 1.66 20.55 -2.18
C LEU A 183 1.12 21.82 -1.51
N LEU A 184 0.09 22.44 -2.06
CA LEU A 184 -0.58 23.60 -1.47
C LEU A 184 -1.27 23.25 -0.15
N ILE A 185 -1.96 22.11 -0.09
CA ILE A 185 -2.63 21.64 1.15
C ILE A 185 -1.56 21.36 2.22
N VAL A 186 -0.48 20.65 1.86
CA VAL A 186 0.63 20.39 2.77
C VAL A 186 1.29 21.70 3.25
N GLY A 187 1.51 22.64 2.33
CA GLY A 187 2.04 23.97 2.65
C GLY A 187 1.13 24.77 3.58
N LEU A 188 -0.18 24.80 3.29
CA LEU A 188 -1.18 25.54 4.06
C LEU A 188 -1.32 24.98 5.48
N LEU A 189 -1.35 23.65 5.62
CA LEU A 189 -1.35 22.95 6.90
C LEU A 189 -0.05 23.18 7.70
N ALA A 190 1.08 23.35 7.02
CA ALA A 190 2.34 23.71 7.69
C ALA A 190 2.33 25.16 8.19
N THR A 191 1.73 26.10 7.46
CA THR A 191 1.62 27.52 7.86
C THR A 191 0.61 27.78 8.97
N SER A 192 -0.48 27.01 9.09
CA SER A 192 -1.47 27.19 10.17
C SER A 192 -0.93 26.88 11.57
N ALA A 193 0.23 26.22 11.67
CA ALA A 193 0.94 26.01 12.92
C ALA A 193 1.82 27.20 13.36
N ALA A 194 2.12 28.14 12.46
CA ALA A 194 3.00 29.28 12.74
C ALA A 194 2.39 30.33 13.72
N PRO A 195 1.08 30.66 13.69
CA PRO A 195 0.49 31.60 14.63
C PRO A 195 0.47 31.09 16.08
N VAL A 196 0.40 29.77 16.28
CA VAL A 196 0.43 29.13 17.61
C VAL A 196 1.80 29.32 18.29
N LEU A 197 2.86 29.52 17.51
CA LEU A 197 4.22 29.80 17.99
C LEU A 197 4.38 31.26 18.47
N ILE A 198 3.68 32.21 17.86
CA ILE A 198 3.80 33.65 18.18
C ILE A 198 3.00 34.01 19.44
N GLY A 199 1.93 33.25 19.75
CA GLY A 199 1.13 33.46 20.96
C GLY A 199 1.83 33.08 22.28
N ARG A 200 2.86 32.21 22.26
CA ARG A 200 3.59 31.77 23.46
C ARG A 200 4.80 32.64 23.85
N LEU A 201 5.14 33.65 23.05
CA LEU A 201 6.26 34.56 23.30
C LEU A 201 5.81 35.99 23.66
N ARG A 202 4.51 36.20 23.86
CA ARG A 202 4.01 37.45 24.47
C ARG A 202 3.81 37.20 25.98
N PRO A 203 4.63 37.80 26.85
CA PRO A 203 4.37 37.81 28.29
C PRO A 203 3.08 38.58 28.61
#